data_AF-A0A6B2XYZ6-F1
#
_entry.id   AF-A0A6B2XYZ6-F1
#
_cell.length_a   1.000
_cell.length_b   1.000
_cell.length_c   1.000
_cell.angle_alpha   90.00
_cell.angle_beta   90.00
_cell.angle_gamma   90.00
#
_symmetry.space_group_name_H-M   'P 1'
#
loop_
_entity.id
_entity.type
_entity.pdbx_description
1 polymer ?
#
loop_
_entity_poly.entity_id
_entity_poly.type
_entity_poly.pdbx_seq_one_letter_code
_entity_poly.pdbx_strand_id
1 'polypeptide(L)'
;ADTPTSLVEAASPQWFWMEERFPGADQWNSLHERLVEAWRRQAELLPPGPVHFAHSETDELGEDLMTVAYLQETAEQAGLATVELSVEQIGWDSLSGRFVDRGLGFIRSCFKLYPWEWLVTDPFAP
;
A
#
# COMPACT_ATOMS: atom_id res chain seq x y z
N ALA A 1 16.52 1.84 3.23
CA ALA A 1 16.20 3.05 2.44
C ALA A 1 14.80 3.44 2.85
N ASP A 2 14.73 4.34 3.81
CA ASP A 2 13.49 4.79 4.43
C ASP A 2 12.73 5.67 3.46
N THR A 3 11.52 5.22 3.13
CA THR A 3 10.57 5.85 2.22
C THR A 3 11.13 6.01 0.80
N PRO A 4 10.66 5.26 -0.22
CA PRO A 4 10.81 5.74 -1.57
C PRO A 4 9.79 6.88 -1.76
N THR A 5 10.10 8.06 -1.22
CA THR A 5 9.43 9.32 -1.57
C THR A 5 9.58 9.61 -3.08
N SER A 6 10.40 8.83 -3.79
CA SER A 6 10.61 8.90 -5.23
C SER A 6 9.87 7.83 -6.06
N LEU A 7 9.00 6.98 -5.50
CA LEU A 7 8.18 6.08 -6.35
C LEU A 7 7.04 6.85 -7.03
N VAL A 8 6.35 7.70 -6.28
CA VAL A 8 5.23 8.52 -6.78
C VAL A 8 5.73 9.77 -7.50
N GLU A 9 6.78 10.46 -7.03
CA GLU A 9 7.36 11.59 -7.79
C GLU A 9 8.06 11.16 -9.10
N ALA A 10 8.45 9.89 -9.25
CA ALA A 10 8.91 9.35 -10.54
C ALA A 10 7.76 8.80 -11.40
N ALA A 11 6.64 8.39 -10.80
CA ALA A 11 5.49 7.84 -11.51
C ALA A 11 4.49 8.90 -11.96
N SER A 12 4.22 9.95 -11.18
CA SER A 12 3.18 10.96 -11.49
C SER A 12 3.54 11.89 -12.66
N PRO A 13 4.77 12.42 -12.83
CA PRO A 13 5.14 13.17 -14.03
C PRO A 13 5.24 12.30 -15.29
N GLN A 14 5.54 11.00 -15.15
CA GLN A 14 5.56 10.05 -16.26
C GLN A 14 4.14 9.61 -16.66
N TRP A 15 3.20 9.55 -15.71
CA TRP A 15 1.80 9.21 -15.94
C TRP A 15 1.05 10.32 -16.69
N PHE A 16 1.06 11.56 -16.18
CA PHE A 16 0.35 12.67 -16.81
C PHE A 16 0.95 13.06 -18.18
N TRP A 17 2.27 12.96 -18.36
CA TRP A 17 2.90 13.24 -19.66
C TRP A 17 2.63 12.13 -20.71
N MET A 18 2.44 10.89 -20.27
CA MET A 18 2.15 9.76 -21.16
C MET A 18 0.69 9.76 -21.65
N GLU A 19 -0.26 10.12 -20.78
CA GLU A 19 -1.71 10.12 -21.10
C GLU A 19 -2.08 11.19 -22.15
N GLU A 20 -1.39 12.33 -22.17
CA GLU A 20 -1.66 13.42 -23.13
C GLU A 20 -0.95 13.27 -24.49
N ARG A 21 0.09 12.44 -24.62
CA ARG A 21 1.01 12.50 -25.77
C ARG A 21 1.00 11.30 -26.73
N PHE A 22 0.49 10.12 -26.33
CA PHE A 22 0.58 8.91 -27.17
C PHE A 22 -0.62 7.95 -27.04
N PRO A 23 -1.68 8.11 -27.86
CA PRO A 23 -2.73 7.09 -27.94
C PRO A 23 -2.17 5.85 -28.67
N GLY A 24 -1.86 4.79 -27.91
CA GLY A 24 -1.50 3.46 -28.44
C GLY A 24 -0.07 2.94 -28.19
N ALA A 25 0.59 3.30 -27.08
CA ALA A 25 1.96 2.86 -26.80
C ALA A 25 2.07 1.75 -25.72
N ASP A 26 2.87 0.75 -26.07
CA ASP A 26 3.25 -0.54 -25.46
C ASP A 26 3.96 -0.46 -24.08
N GLN A 27 3.70 0.56 -23.25
CA GLN A 27 4.40 0.74 -21.97
C GLN A 27 3.79 -0.01 -20.76
N TRP A 28 2.69 -0.74 -20.94
CA TRP A 28 2.12 -1.61 -19.89
C TRP A 28 2.83 -2.97 -19.71
N ASN A 29 3.80 -3.33 -20.56
CA ASN A 29 4.23 -4.73 -20.71
C ASN A 29 5.34 -5.26 -19.77
N SER A 30 5.61 -4.66 -18.60
CA SER A 30 6.32 -5.42 -17.54
C SER A 30 6.19 -4.89 -16.11
N LEU A 31 5.72 -3.66 -15.86
CA LEU A 31 5.60 -3.15 -14.49
C LEU A 31 4.65 -3.99 -13.66
N HIS A 32 3.46 -4.24 -14.19
CA HIS A 32 2.45 -5.07 -13.55
C HIS A 32 2.99 -6.48 -13.24
N GLU A 33 3.55 -7.15 -14.25
CA GLU A 33 4.15 -8.48 -14.11
C GLU A 33 5.29 -8.50 -13.06
N ARG A 34 6.11 -7.45 -13.02
CA ARG A 34 7.21 -7.31 -12.05
C ARG A 34 6.71 -7.06 -10.63
N LEU A 35 5.62 -6.33 -10.46
CA LEU A 35 4.99 -6.13 -9.15
C LEU A 35 4.42 -7.44 -8.63
N VAL A 36 3.68 -8.18 -9.46
CA VAL A 36 3.19 -9.52 -9.14
C VAL A 36 4.36 -10.45 -8.75
N GLU A 37 5.44 -10.45 -9.54
CA GLU A 37 6.62 -11.27 -9.24
C GLU A 37 7.39 -10.81 -7.99
N ALA A 38 7.40 -9.51 -7.68
CA ALA A 38 7.95 -9.01 -6.43
C ALA A 38 7.13 -9.51 -5.22
N TRP A 39 5.79 -9.47 -5.32
CA TRP A 39 4.91 -9.99 -4.29
C TRP A 39 5.07 -11.50 -4.08
N ARG A 40 5.23 -12.29 -5.15
CA ARG A 40 5.53 -13.73 -5.03
C ARG A 40 6.80 -14.00 -4.24
N ARG A 41 7.88 -13.27 -4.56
CA ARG A 41 9.16 -13.40 -3.84
C ARG A 41 9.02 -12.95 -2.37
N GLN A 42 8.22 -11.91 -2.12
CA GLN A 42 7.98 -11.43 -0.77
C GLN A 42 7.12 -12.38 0.06
N ALA A 43 6.22 -13.15 -0.55
CA ALA A 43 5.33 -14.08 0.12
C ALA A 43 6.07 -15.09 1.01
N GLU A 44 7.26 -15.54 0.60
CA GLU A 44 8.10 -16.47 1.37
C GLU A 44 8.65 -15.86 2.67
N LEU A 45 8.71 -14.52 2.75
CA LEU A 45 9.28 -13.77 3.87
C LEU A 45 8.19 -13.20 4.79
N LEU A 46 6.94 -13.19 4.35
CA LEU A 46 5.84 -12.64 5.13
C LEU A 46 5.35 -13.65 6.18
N PRO A 47 5.00 -13.19 7.39
CA PRO A 47 4.35 -14.04 8.36
C PRO A 47 3.00 -14.57 7.83
N PRO A 48 2.53 -15.74 8.30
CA PRO A 48 1.26 -16.30 7.85
C PRO A 48 0.07 -15.36 8.05
N GLY A 49 -0.81 -15.28 7.07
CA GLY A 49 -2.03 -14.48 7.10
C GLY A 49 -2.10 -13.46 5.96
N PRO A 50 -3.11 -12.58 5.99
CA PRO A 50 -3.28 -11.59 4.93
C PRO A 50 -2.28 -10.42 5.07
N VAL A 51 -1.92 -9.84 3.93
CA VAL A 51 -1.26 -8.54 3.86
C VAL A 51 -2.32 -7.46 3.93
N HIS A 52 -2.18 -6.57 4.89
CA HIS A 52 -3.06 -5.43 5.04
C HIS A 52 -2.57 -4.29 4.14
N PHE A 53 -3.49 -3.64 3.44
CA PHE A 53 -3.24 -2.51 2.56
C PHE A 53 -3.95 -1.30 3.15
N ALA A 54 -3.16 -0.41 3.75
CA ALA A 54 -3.64 0.74 4.48
C ALA A 54 -3.46 2.04 3.69
N HIS A 55 -4.53 2.82 3.59
CA HIS A 55 -4.53 4.19 3.04
C HIS A 55 -5.12 5.17 4.07
N SER A 56 -4.89 6.47 3.87
CA SER A 56 -5.55 7.51 4.68
C SER A 56 -6.99 7.74 4.19
N GLU A 57 -7.95 7.93 5.10
CA GLU A 57 -9.27 8.49 4.71
C GLU A 57 -9.18 10.00 4.43
N THR A 58 -8.12 10.66 4.88
CA THR A 58 -7.91 12.11 4.69
C THR A 58 -7.32 12.49 3.32
N ASP A 59 -7.07 11.51 2.44
CA ASP A 59 -6.66 11.78 1.07
C ASP A 59 -7.88 12.24 0.25
N GLU A 60 -8.09 13.55 0.20
CA GLU A 60 -9.23 14.16 -0.50
C GLU A 60 -9.19 13.96 -2.02
N LEU A 61 -8.02 13.67 -2.59
CA LEU A 61 -7.83 13.47 -4.04
C LEU A 61 -7.94 12.00 -4.46
N GLY A 62 -7.87 11.06 -3.50
CA GLY A 62 -8.00 9.63 -3.74
C GLY A 62 -6.82 8.99 -4.49
N GLU A 63 -5.72 9.70 -4.66
CA GLU A 63 -4.51 9.24 -5.34
C GLU A 63 -3.83 8.09 -4.58
N ASP A 64 -3.78 8.20 -3.25
CA ASP A 64 -3.23 7.17 -2.37
C ASP A 64 -4.12 5.92 -2.40
N LEU A 65 -5.45 6.11 -2.36
CA LEU A 65 -6.40 5.00 -2.46
C LEU A 65 -6.22 4.23 -3.77
N MET A 66 -6.12 4.94 -4.91
CA MET A 66 -5.90 4.30 -6.21
C MET A 66 -4.58 3.52 -6.25
N THR A 67 -3.51 4.09 -5.69
CA THR A 67 -2.19 3.44 -5.64
C THR A 67 -2.19 2.21 -4.74
N VAL A 68 -2.79 2.31 -3.56
CA VAL A 68 -2.93 1.19 -2.61
C VAL A 68 -3.78 0.08 -3.24
N ALA A 69 -4.89 0.41 -3.89
CA ALA A 69 -5.75 -0.55 -4.56
C ALA A 69 -5.02 -1.28 -5.71
N TYR A 70 -4.24 -0.57 -6.51
CA TYR A 70 -3.45 -1.19 -7.57
C TYR A 70 -2.38 -2.15 -7.02
N LEU A 71 -1.68 -1.75 -5.96
CA LEU A 71 -0.69 -2.62 -5.33
C LEU A 71 -1.34 -3.84 -4.66
N GLN A 72 -2.49 -3.66 -4.03
CA GLN A 72 -3.29 -4.75 -3.48
C GLN A 72 -3.67 -5.75 -4.59
N GLU A 73 -4.16 -5.27 -5.73
CA GLU A 73 -4.51 -6.13 -6.86
C GLU A 73 -3.30 -6.97 -7.33
N THR A 74 -2.12 -6.37 -7.45
CA THR A 74 -0.92 -7.12 -7.84
C THR A 74 -0.50 -8.16 -6.79
N ALA A 75 -0.77 -7.92 -5.51
CA ALA A 75 -0.52 -8.90 -4.43
C ALA A 75 -1.53 -10.06 -4.48
N GLU A 76 -2.80 -9.76 -4.74
CA GLU A 76 -3.85 -10.77 -4.94
C GLU A 76 -3.52 -11.68 -6.13
N GLN A 77 -3.07 -11.10 -7.26
CA GLN A 77 -2.63 -11.85 -8.43
C GLN A 77 -1.35 -12.68 -8.17
N ALA A 78 -0.55 -12.28 -7.19
CA ALA A 78 0.58 -13.07 -6.70
C ALA A 78 0.17 -14.23 -5.78
N GLY A 79 -1.12 -14.33 -5.43
CA GLY A 79 -1.70 -15.38 -4.60
C GLY A 79 -1.71 -15.06 -3.10
N LEU A 80 -1.44 -13.82 -2.71
CA LEU A 80 -1.54 -13.39 -1.32
C LEU A 80 -3.00 -13.14 -0.94
N ALA A 81 -3.37 -13.52 0.28
CA ALA A 81 -4.58 -13.01 0.89
C ALA A 81 -4.33 -11.54 1.27
N THR A 82 -5.32 -10.68 1.02
CA THR A 82 -5.22 -9.23 1.23
C THR A 82 -6.41 -8.73 2.03
N VAL A 83 -6.21 -7.61 2.73
CA VAL A 83 -7.27 -6.88 3.45
C VAL A 83 -7.04 -5.40 3.22
N GLU A 84 -8.04 -4.70 2.69
CA GLU A 84 -8.07 -3.24 2.68
C GLU A 84 -8.55 -2.71 4.04
N LEU A 85 -7.93 -1.64 4.49
CA LEU A 85 -8.46 -0.82 5.58
C LEU A 85 -7.91 0.60 5.49
N SER A 86 -8.56 1.53 6.18
CA SER A 86 -7.97 2.82 6.48
C SER A 86 -7.06 2.74 7.69
N VAL A 87 -6.08 3.64 7.77
CA VAL A 87 -5.18 3.74 8.93
C VAL A 87 -5.97 4.00 10.22
N GLU A 88 -7.05 4.77 10.13
CA GLU A 88 -7.96 5.14 11.22
C GLU A 88 -8.68 3.94 11.84
N GLN A 89 -8.70 2.80 11.15
CA GLN A 89 -9.33 1.57 11.61
C GLN A 89 -8.33 0.58 12.21
N ILE A 90 -7.04 0.92 12.21
CA ILE A 90 -6.01 0.14 12.89
C ILE A 90 -6.16 0.37 14.40
N GLY A 91 -6.54 -0.67 15.12
CA GLY A 91 -6.63 -0.67 16.57
C GLY A 91 -5.30 -1.07 17.23
N TRP A 92 -5.19 -0.78 18.53
CA TRP A 92 -4.14 -1.29 19.41
C TRP A 92 -4.75 -2.18 20.50
N ASP A 93 -4.37 -3.45 20.54
CA ASP A 93 -4.71 -4.34 21.64
C ASP A 93 -3.67 -4.19 22.77
N SER A 94 -4.07 -3.58 23.87
CA SER A 94 -3.20 -3.30 25.02
C SER A 94 -2.79 -4.55 25.79
N LEU A 95 -3.54 -5.65 25.68
CA LEU A 95 -3.23 -6.90 26.36
C LEU A 95 -2.09 -7.66 25.66
N SER A 96 -2.15 -7.78 24.32
CA SER A 96 -1.09 -8.44 23.55
C SER A 96 0.03 -7.50 23.10
N GLY A 97 -0.19 -6.18 23.14
CA GLY A 97 0.73 -5.17 22.64
C GLY A 97 0.89 -5.24 21.12
N ARG A 98 -0.22 -5.43 20.38
CA ARG A 98 -0.22 -5.63 18.93
C ARG A 98 -1.28 -4.79 18.23
N PHE A 99 -1.01 -4.44 16.97
CA PHE A 99 -2.00 -3.84 16.09
C PHE A 99 -3.05 -4.86 15.65
N VAL A 100 -4.30 -4.41 15.56
CA VAL A 100 -5.45 -5.21 15.14
C VAL A 100 -6.26 -4.51 14.05
N ASP A 101 -6.89 -5.31 13.19
CA ASP A 101 -7.84 -4.84 12.18
C ASP A 101 -9.26 -4.63 12.76
N ARG A 102 -10.23 -4.28 11.90
CA ARG A 102 -11.65 -4.09 12.26
C ARG A 102 -12.29 -5.34 12.89
N GLY A 103 -11.76 -6.53 12.60
CA GLY A 103 -12.22 -7.82 13.11
C GLY A 103 -11.47 -8.29 14.35
N LEU A 104 -10.63 -7.45 14.95
CA LEU A 104 -9.74 -7.78 16.06
C LEU A 104 -8.67 -8.84 15.71
N GLY A 105 -8.42 -9.06 14.42
CA GLY A 105 -7.34 -9.91 13.94
C GLY A 105 -6.00 -9.19 14.02
N PHE A 106 -4.92 -9.89 14.44
CA PHE A 106 -3.60 -9.27 14.49
C PHE A 106 -3.07 -8.91 13.11
N ILE A 107 -2.71 -7.65 12.93
CA ILE A 107 -2.00 -7.16 11.75
C ILE A 107 -0.55 -7.60 11.86
N ARG A 108 -0.16 -8.59 11.04
CA ARG A 108 1.20 -9.15 11.01
C ARG A 108 2.02 -8.67 9.82
N SER A 109 1.35 -8.18 8.79
CA SER A 109 1.95 -7.62 7.58
C SER A 109 1.07 -6.50 7.08
N CYS A 110 1.67 -5.35 6.79
CA CYS A 110 0.96 -4.16 6.35
C CYS A 110 1.82 -3.40 5.34
N PHE A 111 1.23 -3.08 4.20
CA PHE A 111 1.68 -2.03 3.30
C PHE A 111 0.85 -0.78 3.60
N LYS A 112 1.50 0.37 3.76
CA LYS A 112 0.79 1.64 3.96
C LYS A 112 1.34 2.74 3.05
N LEU A 113 0.45 3.47 2.41
CA LEU A 113 0.73 4.80 1.85
C LEU A 113 0.10 5.81 2.81
N TYR A 114 0.90 6.22 3.79
CA TYR A 114 0.58 7.28 4.74
C TYR A 114 1.90 7.98 5.08
N PRO A 115 2.03 9.30 4.83
CA PRO A 115 3.26 10.03 5.11
C PRO A 115 3.62 9.92 6.59
N TRP A 116 4.80 9.37 6.88
CA TRP A 116 5.29 9.24 8.26
C TRP A 116 5.44 10.59 8.99
N GLU A 117 5.56 11.68 8.22
CA GLU A 117 5.65 13.06 8.70
C GLU A 117 4.39 13.49 9.50
N TRP A 118 3.26 12.84 9.27
CA TRP A 118 1.98 13.15 9.94
C TRP A 118 1.82 12.39 11.26
N LEU A 119 2.55 11.28 11.43
CA LEU A 119 2.57 10.51 12.68
C LEU A 119 3.20 11.32 13.82
N VAL A 120 4.03 12.32 13.51
CA VAL A 120 4.68 13.21 14.50
C VAL A 120 3.73 14.29 15.04
N THR A 121 2.62 14.56 14.33
CA THR A 121 1.60 15.55 14.72
C THR A 121 0.28 14.91 15.15
N ASP A 122 0.19 13.59 15.08
CA ASP A 122 -0.98 12.82 15.48
C ASP A 122 -1.06 12.73 17.02
N PRO A 123 -2.23 12.91 17.67
CA PRO A 123 -2.42 12.66 19.11
C PRO A 123 -1.98 11.27 19.62
N PHE A 124 -1.64 10.32 18.74
CA PHE A 124 -1.05 9.02 19.08
C PHE A 124 0.49 8.97 19.09
N ALA A 125 1.21 10.05 18.76
CA ALA A 125 2.67 10.13 18.96
C ALA A 125 3.03 10.37 20.45
N PRO A 126 4.14 9.80 20.95
CA PRO A 126 4.61 10.03 22.32
C PRO A 126 5.10 11.47 22.55
#